data_AF-A0A949Z157-F1
#
_entry.id   AF-A0A949Z157-F1
#
_cell.length_a   1.000
_cell.length_b   1.000
_cell.length_c   1.000
_cell.angle_alpha   90.00
_cell.angle_beta   90.00
_cell.angle_gamma   90.00
#
_symmetry.space_group_name_H-M   'P 1'
#
loop_
_entity.id
_entity.type
_entity.pdbx_description
1 polymer ?
#
loop_
_entity_poly.entity_id
_entity_poly.type
_entity_poly.pdbx_seq_one_letter_code
_entity_poly.pdbx_strand_id
1 'polypeptide(L)'
;MVQVPVPGRNPERCVIPRHVANGRYTDHDFKEESDLCGIDENLNAAVCPKTNSTNPGLDLYSLPPGLSPAQVAGARCKSAGAKKIAKYKLSTSCSYTPSILGYYHLSRMLGGIADVPPAVLRTYDRLNHIALGHIALAETSPGTLIHQTWAALMAQLTAGSQASRRDLLLSDDFTQSYGALSVNPRGESFYTEFFNGGANNVGRAINFRDRNPTVALLARTDDVSGLIGRTFTVQNVQRMVQLRDASDLIVIDTLMNQQDRFGNVHYQNTYYYRDTADPNPDGSPKLKSSRKLTPEQVAHLGAVQVKTLLLKDNDCGVSKTNVARQAGLIDRVAHIDPDTYRRLLQFDATADSPTTRDFFLQELLFTSADYTSVRNNLKEVVSKLHQGCARGRVKLDLDLQAHFSGQPLKPPGCDLPDATVRP
;
A
#
# COMPACT_ATOMS: atom_id res chain seq x y z
N MET A 1 2.53 14.75 16.86
CA MET A 1 3.88 14.17 17.04
C MET A 1 3.95 13.54 18.42
N VAL A 2 4.39 12.29 18.51
CA VAL A 2 4.61 11.55 19.75
C VAL A 2 6.12 11.40 19.96
N GLN A 3 6.60 11.57 21.19
CA GLN A 3 7.98 11.32 21.56
C GLN A 3 8.10 9.95 22.20
N VAL A 4 9.11 9.17 21.80
CA VAL A 4 9.46 7.89 22.44
C VAL A 4 10.79 8.06 23.18
N PRO A 5 10.82 7.82 24.51
CA PRO A 5 12.01 8.02 25.31
C PRO A 5 13.17 7.13 24.86
N VAL A 6 14.37 7.72 24.78
CA VAL A 6 15.63 6.98 24.65
C VAL A 6 16.49 7.31 25.86
N PRO A 7 16.85 6.33 26.72
CA PRO A 7 17.62 6.61 27.92
C PRO A 7 18.93 7.36 27.62
N GLY A 8 19.10 8.52 28.28
CA GLY A 8 20.29 9.36 28.20
C GLY A 8 20.51 10.09 26.87
N ARG A 9 19.53 10.07 25.94
CA ARG A 9 19.65 10.65 24.59
C ARG A 9 18.36 11.35 24.16
N ASN A 10 18.39 12.01 23.00
CA ASN A 10 17.22 12.66 22.43
C ASN A 10 16.10 11.64 22.17
N PRO A 11 14.84 11.94 22.54
CA PRO A 11 13.74 11.04 22.28
C PRO A 11 13.51 10.87 20.78
N GLU A 12 13.18 9.66 20.37
CA GLU A 12 12.68 9.37 19.03
C GLU A 12 11.34 10.06 18.81
N ARG A 13 10.97 10.27 17.55
CA ARG A 13 9.76 10.99 17.16
C ARG A 13 8.95 10.15 16.22
N CYS A 14 7.66 10.04 16.50
CA CYS A 14 6.67 9.56 15.57
C CYS A 14 5.76 10.70 15.11
N VAL A 15 5.56 10.82 13.81
CA VAL A 15 4.70 11.82 13.19
C VAL A 15 3.71 11.09 12.30
N ILE A 16 2.43 11.20 12.67
CA ILE A 16 1.32 10.85 11.79
C ILE A 16 1.21 11.99 10.77
N PRO A 17 1.48 11.75 9.47
CA PRO A 17 1.29 12.78 8.46
C PRO A 17 -0.16 13.25 8.49
N ARG A 18 -0.40 14.54 8.23
CA ARG A 18 -1.77 15.04 8.17
C ARG A 18 -2.56 14.27 7.11
N HIS A 19 -3.87 14.20 7.27
CA HIS A 19 -4.73 13.58 6.27
C HIS A 19 -5.11 14.61 5.20
N VAL A 20 -5.04 14.21 3.93
CA VAL A 20 -5.58 15.02 2.84
C VAL A 20 -7.11 15.10 2.95
N ALA A 21 -7.67 16.31 2.84
CA ALA A 21 -9.07 16.59 3.18
C ALA A 21 -10.10 15.70 2.45
N ASN A 22 -9.82 15.30 1.21
CA ASN A 22 -10.75 14.50 0.39
C ASN A 22 -10.40 12.99 0.36
N GLY A 23 -9.43 12.56 1.16
CA GLY A 23 -9.04 11.16 1.27
C GLY A 23 -10.02 10.34 2.11
N ARG A 24 -10.22 9.08 1.74
CA ARG A 24 -11.12 8.14 2.44
C ARG A 24 -10.40 7.42 3.58
N TYR A 25 -10.05 8.13 4.65
CA TYR A 25 -9.51 7.54 5.87
C TYR A 25 -10.64 6.94 6.72
N THR A 26 -10.35 5.82 7.38
CA THR A 26 -11.29 5.08 8.21
C THR A 26 -10.88 5.11 9.68
N ASP A 27 -11.80 4.85 10.60
CA ASP A 27 -11.48 4.70 12.05
C ASP A 27 -10.36 3.68 12.30
N HIS A 28 -10.29 2.64 11.48
CA HIS A 28 -9.21 1.66 11.51
C HIS A 28 -7.85 2.29 11.17
N ASP A 29 -7.80 3.19 10.17
CA ASP A 29 -6.58 3.92 9.82
C ASP A 29 -6.09 4.79 10.98
N PHE A 30 -6.97 5.61 11.57
CA PHE A 30 -6.63 6.45 12.73
C PHE A 30 -6.13 5.63 13.92
N LYS A 31 -6.75 4.46 14.15
CA LYS A 31 -6.34 3.55 15.22
C LYS A 31 -4.94 2.99 14.93
N GLU A 32 -4.69 2.47 13.74
CA GLU A 32 -3.39 1.88 13.39
C GLU A 32 -2.27 2.93 13.36
N GLU A 33 -2.53 4.16 12.90
CA GLU A 33 -1.56 5.28 13.01
C GLU A 33 -1.20 5.59 14.46
N SER A 34 -2.21 5.61 15.34
CA SER A 34 -2.01 5.82 16.77
C SER A 34 -1.25 4.66 17.41
N ASP A 35 -1.60 3.42 17.06
CA ASP A 35 -0.92 2.21 17.52
C ASP A 35 0.56 2.23 17.08
N LEU A 36 0.85 2.57 15.81
CA LEU A 36 2.22 2.69 15.29
C LEU A 36 3.03 3.73 16.08
N CYS A 37 2.46 4.92 16.34
CA CYS A 37 3.14 5.93 17.14
C CYS A 37 3.22 5.63 18.64
N GLY A 38 2.38 4.71 19.13
CA GLY A 38 2.42 4.19 20.50
C GLY A 38 3.46 3.08 20.72
N ILE A 39 4.17 2.63 19.67
CA ILE A 39 5.23 1.63 19.83
C ILE A 39 6.44 2.25 20.52
N ASP A 40 6.83 1.64 21.64
CA ASP A 40 8.01 1.96 22.45
C ASP A 40 8.83 0.69 22.70
N GLU A 41 10.01 0.63 22.11
CA GLU A 41 10.94 -0.51 22.18
C GLU A 41 11.58 -0.73 23.56
N ASN A 42 11.41 0.21 24.49
CA ASN A 42 11.86 0.09 25.87
C ASN A 42 10.74 -0.38 26.81
N LEU A 43 9.48 -0.37 26.34
CA LEU A 43 8.31 -0.64 27.17
C LEU A 43 7.42 -1.75 26.63
N ASN A 44 6.93 -1.63 25.39
CA ASN A 44 5.79 -2.41 24.89
C ASN A 44 6.05 -3.19 23.60
N ALA A 45 7.25 -3.06 23.02
CA ALA A 45 7.67 -3.80 21.84
C ALA A 45 9.13 -4.22 21.91
N ALA A 46 9.52 -5.19 21.10
CA ALA A 46 10.92 -5.55 20.87
C ALA A 46 11.30 -5.28 19.40
N VAL A 47 12.56 -4.95 19.16
CA VAL A 47 13.07 -4.61 17.83
C VAL A 47 14.18 -5.57 17.44
N CYS A 48 14.11 -6.09 16.22
CA CYS A 48 15.17 -6.88 15.62
C CYS A 48 15.50 -6.38 14.21
N PRO A 49 16.75 -6.50 13.77
CA PRO A 49 17.08 -6.21 12.39
C PRO A 49 16.39 -7.21 11.46
N LYS A 50 15.90 -6.70 10.33
CA LYS A 50 15.38 -7.53 9.26
C LYS A 50 16.56 -8.19 8.53
N THR A 51 16.71 -9.50 8.66
CA THR A 51 17.84 -10.27 8.08
C THR A 51 17.47 -11.08 6.85
N ASN A 52 16.23 -10.94 6.37
CA ASN A 52 15.71 -11.55 5.15
C ASN A 52 15.33 -10.47 4.11
N SER A 53 15.13 -10.85 2.84
CA SER A 53 14.81 -9.96 1.69
C SER A 53 16.03 -9.21 1.12
N THR A 54 15.82 -8.09 0.43
CA THR A 54 16.85 -7.34 -0.31
C THR A 54 17.21 -6.00 0.33
N ASN A 55 16.26 -5.37 1.03
CA ASN A 55 16.45 -4.08 1.70
C ASN A 55 16.56 -4.23 3.22
N PRO A 56 17.51 -3.53 3.87
CA PRO A 56 17.63 -3.49 5.33
C PRO A 56 16.48 -2.71 5.96
N GLY A 57 16.24 -2.95 7.24
CA GLY A 57 15.18 -2.31 8.00
C GLY A 57 15.04 -2.95 9.38
N LEU A 58 14.13 -2.43 10.20
CA LEU A 58 13.88 -2.98 11.54
C LEU A 58 12.47 -3.57 11.58
N ASP A 59 12.35 -4.75 12.18
CA ASP A 59 11.07 -5.40 12.44
C ASP A 59 10.72 -5.23 13.91
N LEU A 60 9.51 -4.73 14.19
CA LEU A 60 9.02 -4.52 15.55
C LEU A 60 8.02 -5.62 15.90
N TYR A 61 8.15 -6.17 17.10
CA TYR A 61 7.40 -7.33 17.58
C TYR A 61 6.63 -7.01 18.86
N SER A 62 5.41 -7.55 18.95
CA SER A 62 4.65 -7.57 20.20
C SER A 62 5.36 -8.42 21.25
N LEU A 63 5.21 -8.04 22.52
CA LEU A 63 5.70 -8.81 23.66
C LEU A 63 4.70 -9.91 24.05
N PRO A 64 5.13 -11.18 24.15
CA PRO A 64 4.35 -12.22 24.80
C PRO A 64 4.11 -11.89 26.28
N PRO A 65 3.03 -12.40 26.91
CA PRO A 65 2.78 -12.21 28.32
C PRO A 65 4.00 -12.60 29.18
N GLY A 66 4.43 -11.69 30.06
CA GLY A 66 5.52 -11.93 31.00
C GLY A 66 6.94 -11.78 30.44
N LEU A 67 7.11 -11.46 29.14
CA LEU A 67 8.43 -11.19 28.56
C LEU A 67 8.68 -9.68 28.41
N SER A 68 9.88 -9.25 28.77
CA SER A 68 10.36 -7.89 28.54
C SER A 68 10.87 -7.70 27.10
N PRO A 69 10.96 -6.44 26.62
CA PRO A 69 11.62 -6.13 25.34
C PRO A 69 13.00 -6.78 25.18
N ALA A 70 13.84 -6.69 26.22
CA ALA A 70 15.19 -7.21 26.22
C ALA A 70 15.22 -8.74 26.08
N GLN A 71 14.29 -9.46 26.73
CA GLN A 71 14.19 -10.92 26.60
C GLN A 71 13.81 -11.33 25.18
N VAL A 72 12.83 -10.66 24.57
CA VAL A 72 12.38 -10.96 23.21
C VAL A 72 13.48 -10.62 22.19
N ALA A 73 14.13 -9.46 22.32
CA ALA A 73 15.24 -9.04 21.45
C ALA A 73 16.47 -9.96 21.60
N GLY A 74 16.82 -10.36 22.84
CA GLY A 74 17.89 -11.31 23.12
C GLY A 74 17.65 -12.70 22.50
N ALA A 75 16.39 -13.10 22.39
CA ALA A 75 15.96 -14.29 21.64
C ALA A 75 15.82 -14.04 20.12
N ARG A 76 16.38 -12.95 19.60
CA ARG A 76 16.34 -12.54 18.18
C ARG A 76 14.93 -12.45 17.63
N CYS A 77 13.97 -12.02 18.47
CA CYS A 77 12.55 -11.93 18.18
C CYS A 77 11.90 -13.25 17.75
N LYS A 78 12.51 -14.40 18.07
CA LYS A 78 11.98 -15.75 17.81
C LYS A 78 11.24 -16.35 19.00
N SER A 79 10.93 -15.53 20.01
CA SER A 79 10.17 -15.96 21.19
C SER A 79 8.77 -16.45 20.80
N ALA A 80 8.32 -17.57 21.38
CA ALA A 80 6.98 -18.09 21.13
C ALA A 80 5.91 -17.04 21.48
N GLY A 81 4.95 -16.84 20.57
CA GLY A 81 3.89 -15.84 20.73
C GLY A 81 4.27 -14.40 20.35
N ALA A 82 5.56 -14.10 20.12
CA ALA A 82 5.96 -12.79 19.61
C ALA A 82 5.54 -12.67 18.14
N LYS A 83 4.88 -11.57 17.78
CA LYS A 83 4.35 -11.36 16.44
C LYS A 83 4.86 -10.05 15.88
N LYS A 84 5.33 -10.07 14.64
CA LYS A 84 5.65 -8.83 13.92
C LYS A 84 4.41 -7.96 13.84
N ILE A 85 4.52 -6.72 14.32
CA ILE A 85 3.43 -5.72 14.35
C ILE A 85 3.70 -4.57 13.39
N ALA A 86 4.97 -4.21 13.18
CA ALA A 86 5.33 -3.12 12.30
C ALA A 86 6.69 -3.36 11.63
N LYS A 87 6.93 -2.61 10.56
CA LYS A 87 8.20 -2.58 9.83
C LYS A 87 8.67 -1.14 9.70
N TYR A 88 9.88 -0.89 10.18
CA TYR A 88 10.58 0.35 9.95
C TYR A 88 11.50 0.21 8.74
N LYS A 89 11.28 1.05 7.73
CA LYS A 89 12.06 1.08 6.50
C LYS A 89 12.50 2.50 6.18
N LEU A 90 13.69 2.62 5.61
CA LEU A 90 14.35 3.89 5.32
C LEU A 90 14.86 3.91 3.88
N SER A 91 15.25 5.11 3.41
CA SER A 91 15.67 5.35 2.03
C SER A 91 17.07 4.80 1.72
N THR A 92 17.14 3.53 1.34
CA THR A 92 18.39 2.79 1.06
C THR A 92 18.53 2.46 -0.43
N SER A 93 18.86 1.22 -0.79
CA SER A 93 19.11 0.79 -2.18
C SER A 93 17.86 0.99 -3.04
N CYS A 94 16.85 0.14 -2.86
CA CYS A 94 15.56 0.25 -3.54
C CYS A 94 14.51 0.93 -2.66
N SER A 95 14.50 0.63 -1.35
CA SER A 95 13.59 1.23 -0.38
C SER A 95 13.71 2.76 -0.35
N TYR A 96 12.56 3.43 -0.28
CA TYR A 96 12.42 4.89 -0.26
C TYR A 96 11.27 5.29 0.68
N THR A 97 11.60 6.03 1.75
CA THR A 97 10.64 6.45 2.79
C THR A 97 9.42 7.18 2.19
N PRO A 98 9.59 8.16 1.29
CA PRO A 98 8.45 8.84 0.66
C PRO A 98 7.54 7.89 -0.13
N SER A 99 8.07 6.82 -0.70
CA SER A 99 7.24 5.83 -1.40
C SER A 99 6.25 5.14 -0.45
N ILE A 100 6.70 4.72 0.74
CA ILE A 100 5.85 4.01 1.71
C ILE A 100 4.73 4.92 2.20
N LEU A 101 5.07 6.15 2.59
CA LEU A 101 4.09 7.17 3.01
C LEU A 101 3.14 7.51 1.86
N GLY A 102 3.68 7.75 0.67
CA GLY A 102 2.90 8.14 -0.50
C GLY A 102 1.91 7.07 -0.95
N TYR A 103 2.27 5.78 -0.89
CA TYR A 103 1.34 4.71 -1.22
C TYR A 103 0.13 4.67 -0.30
N TYR A 104 0.36 4.84 1.01
CA TYR A 104 -0.72 4.85 2.00
C TYR A 104 -1.69 6.00 1.74
N HIS A 105 -1.18 7.23 1.68
CA HIS A 105 -2.03 8.40 1.52
C HIS A 105 -2.66 8.48 0.11
N LEU A 106 -1.94 8.10 -0.95
CA LEU A 106 -2.50 8.06 -2.31
C LEU A 106 -3.60 7.01 -2.46
N SER A 107 -3.46 5.83 -1.82
CA SER A 107 -4.53 4.84 -1.76
C SER A 107 -5.82 5.46 -1.18
N ARG A 108 -5.71 6.21 -0.09
CA ARG A 108 -6.86 6.89 0.55
C ARG A 108 -7.40 8.04 -0.32
N MET A 109 -6.55 8.82 -0.99
CA MET A 109 -6.97 9.83 -1.97
C MET A 109 -7.81 9.24 -3.10
N LEU A 110 -7.46 8.03 -3.54
CA LEU A 110 -8.12 7.32 -4.64
C LEU A 110 -9.29 6.43 -4.16
N GLY A 111 -9.74 6.57 -2.91
CA GLY A 111 -10.95 5.90 -2.41
C GLY A 111 -10.69 4.63 -1.60
N GLY A 112 -9.44 4.42 -1.18
CA GLY A 112 -9.01 3.24 -0.41
C GLY A 112 -8.59 2.07 -1.30
N ILE A 113 -8.11 2.33 -2.52
CA ILE A 113 -7.75 1.27 -3.47
C ILE A 113 -6.55 0.44 -3.02
N ALA A 114 -6.51 -0.82 -3.46
CA ALA A 114 -5.38 -1.73 -3.29
C ALA A 114 -4.95 -2.04 -1.84
N ASP A 115 -5.79 -1.70 -0.86
CA ASP A 115 -5.62 -2.03 0.57
C ASP A 115 -4.19 -1.80 1.07
N VAL A 116 -3.72 -0.56 0.97
CA VAL A 116 -2.39 -0.21 1.47
C VAL A 116 -2.45 -0.06 3.00
N PRO A 117 -1.57 -0.74 3.76
CA PRO A 117 -1.52 -0.59 5.22
C PRO A 117 -1.10 0.83 5.65
N PRO A 118 -1.63 1.34 6.79
CA PRO A 118 -1.20 2.61 7.36
C PRO A 118 0.31 2.67 7.61
N ALA A 119 0.85 3.87 7.43
CA ALA A 119 2.26 4.16 7.66
C ALA A 119 2.44 5.58 8.23
N VAL A 120 3.41 5.72 9.13
CA VAL A 120 3.76 6.97 9.81
C VAL A 120 5.25 7.25 9.65
N LEU A 121 5.66 8.51 9.80
CA LEU A 121 7.07 8.87 9.85
C LEU A 121 7.63 8.56 11.24
N ARG A 122 8.79 7.92 11.30
CA ARG A 122 9.46 7.55 12.55
C ARG A 122 10.95 7.90 12.49
N THR A 123 11.48 8.46 13.57
CA THR A 123 12.92 8.49 13.80
C THR A 123 13.35 7.31 14.68
N TYR A 124 14.60 6.89 14.54
CA TYR A 124 15.22 5.85 15.35
C TYR A 124 16.60 6.32 15.80
N ASP A 125 16.97 6.11 17.06
CA ASP A 125 18.27 6.51 17.57
C ASP A 125 19.40 5.86 16.75
N ARG A 126 20.35 6.69 16.30
CA ARG A 126 21.39 6.24 15.36
C ARG A 126 22.32 5.20 15.96
N LEU A 127 22.69 5.33 17.24
CA LEU A 127 23.60 4.38 17.88
C LEU A 127 22.90 3.04 18.14
N ASN A 128 21.62 3.07 18.52
CA ASN A 128 20.80 1.87 18.64
C ASN A 128 20.64 1.18 17.27
N HIS A 129 20.41 1.96 16.22
CA HIS A 129 20.33 1.42 14.86
C HIS A 129 21.65 0.80 14.40
N ILE A 130 22.79 1.44 14.68
CA ILE A 130 24.12 0.89 14.40
C ILE A 130 24.33 -0.44 15.15
N ALA A 131 23.95 -0.52 16.43
CA ALA A 131 24.03 -1.77 17.19
C ALA A 131 23.20 -2.89 16.55
N LEU A 132 21.97 -2.59 16.11
CA LEU A 132 21.13 -3.54 15.37
C LEU A 132 21.72 -3.94 14.02
N GLY A 133 22.37 -3.02 13.32
CA GLY A 133 23.06 -3.32 12.07
C GLY A 133 24.30 -4.21 12.25
N HIS A 134 25.03 -4.09 13.35
CA HIS A 134 26.08 -5.07 13.70
C HIS A 134 25.51 -6.48 13.92
N ILE A 135 24.36 -6.58 14.61
CA ILE A 135 23.65 -7.87 14.75
C ILE A 135 23.26 -8.39 13.36
N ALA A 136 22.70 -7.55 12.49
CA ALA A 136 22.29 -7.95 11.15
C ALA A 136 23.46 -8.49 10.31
N LEU A 137 24.61 -7.83 10.35
CA LEU A 137 25.82 -8.26 9.64
C LEU A 137 26.39 -9.57 10.18
N ALA A 138 26.28 -9.80 11.49
CA ALA A 138 26.70 -11.06 12.10
C ALA A 138 25.75 -12.23 11.77
N GLU A 139 24.47 -11.96 11.52
CA GLU A 139 23.47 -12.98 11.22
C GLU A 139 23.29 -13.30 9.74
N THR A 140 23.71 -12.39 8.85
CA THR A 140 23.58 -12.56 7.41
C THR A 140 24.87 -13.08 6.79
N SER A 141 24.76 -14.03 5.87
CA SER A 141 25.94 -14.60 5.20
C SER A 141 26.61 -13.56 4.30
N PRO A 142 27.95 -13.37 4.41
CA PRO A 142 28.71 -12.54 3.48
C PRO A 142 28.44 -12.90 2.02
N GLY A 143 28.37 -11.90 1.15
CA GLY A 143 28.08 -12.08 -0.28
C GLY A 143 26.59 -12.14 -0.64
N THR A 144 25.68 -12.38 0.32
CA THR A 144 24.24 -12.25 0.06
C THR A 144 23.84 -10.79 -0.14
N LEU A 145 22.80 -10.54 -0.94
CA LEU A 145 22.34 -9.17 -1.21
C LEU A 145 21.93 -8.43 0.08
N ILE A 146 21.27 -9.12 1.02
CA ILE A 146 20.87 -8.51 2.29
C ILE A 146 22.07 -8.12 3.16
N HIS A 147 23.13 -8.91 3.18
CA HIS A 147 24.37 -8.57 3.88
C HIS A 147 25.02 -7.34 3.27
N GLN A 148 25.10 -7.29 1.93
CA GLN A 148 25.67 -6.15 1.21
C GLN A 148 24.88 -4.85 1.46
N THR A 149 23.55 -4.92 1.46
CA THR A 149 22.72 -3.73 1.68
C THR A 149 22.72 -3.27 3.14
N TRP A 150 22.83 -4.17 4.11
CA TRP A 150 23.13 -3.82 5.50
C TRP A 150 24.49 -3.17 5.66
N ALA A 151 25.53 -3.71 5.02
CA ALA A 151 26.88 -3.14 5.08
C ALA A 151 26.90 -1.70 4.51
N ALA A 152 26.22 -1.49 3.37
CA ALA A 152 26.07 -0.18 2.77
C ALA A 152 25.31 0.80 3.68
N LEU A 153 24.22 0.37 4.32
CA LEU A 153 23.49 1.20 5.29
C LEU A 153 24.37 1.54 6.50
N MET A 154 25.07 0.56 7.06
CA MET A 154 25.97 0.75 8.21
C MET A 154 27.06 1.78 7.91
N ALA A 155 27.64 1.77 6.70
CA ALA A 155 28.61 2.77 6.29
C ALA A 155 28.03 4.20 6.32
N GLN A 156 26.76 4.38 5.92
CA GLN A 156 26.09 5.68 5.97
C GLN A 156 25.76 6.09 7.41
N LEU A 157 25.21 5.19 8.22
CA LEU A 157 24.86 5.49 9.61
C LEU A 157 26.10 5.88 10.43
N THR A 158 27.21 5.15 10.27
CA THR A 158 28.46 5.42 10.98
C THR A 158 29.13 6.72 10.52
N ALA A 159 29.07 7.03 9.21
CA ALA A 159 29.64 8.28 8.68
C ALA A 159 28.91 9.53 9.19
N GLY A 160 27.64 9.41 9.59
CA GLY A 160 26.88 10.50 10.20
C GLY A 160 26.80 11.72 9.27
N SER A 161 27.31 12.87 9.72
CA SER A 161 27.32 14.11 8.93
C SER A 161 28.14 14.01 7.64
N GLN A 162 29.08 13.08 7.57
CA GLN A 162 29.93 12.84 6.38
C GLN A 162 29.29 11.86 5.39
N ALA A 163 28.12 11.30 5.70
CA ALA A 163 27.44 10.36 4.82
C ALA A 163 26.92 11.06 3.55
N SER A 164 27.12 10.43 2.39
CA SER A 164 26.70 10.99 1.09
C SER A 164 25.18 10.98 0.91
N ARG A 165 24.46 10.15 1.67
CA ARG A 165 22.99 10.06 1.66
C ARG A 165 22.35 10.54 2.97
N ARG A 166 23.06 11.34 3.77
CA ARG A 166 22.58 11.79 5.10
C ARG A 166 21.19 12.43 5.04
N ASP A 167 20.90 13.24 4.02
CA ASP A 167 19.62 13.97 3.91
C ASP A 167 18.42 13.04 3.67
N LEU A 168 18.67 11.80 3.22
CA LEU A 168 17.65 10.77 3.00
C LEU A 168 17.50 9.80 4.18
N LEU A 169 18.40 9.89 5.16
CA LEU A 169 18.61 8.84 6.16
C LEU A 169 18.63 9.34 7.59
N LEU A 170 19.11 10.55 7.83
CA LEU A 170 19.45 11.08 9.15
C LEU A 170 18.68 12.36 9.45
N SER A 171 18.39 12.59 10.72
CA SER A 171 17.91 13.89 11.21
C SER A 171 18.96 14.99 10.97
N ASP A 172 18.53 16.25 11.02
CA ASP A 172 19.41 17.42 10.80
C ASP A 172 20.56 17.51 11.81
N ASP A 173 20.34 17.03 13.04
CA ASP A 173 21.37 16.94 14.09
C ASP A 173 22.21 15.65 13.99
N PHE A 174 21.90 14.79 13.01
CA PHE A 174 22.49 13.48 12.75
C PHE A 174 22.41 12.49 13.91
N THR A 175 21.63 12.74 14.95
CA THR A 175 21.54 11.86 16.13
C THR A 175 20.61 10.67 15.90
N GLN A 176 19.73 10.75 14.91
CA GLN A 176 18.73 9.74 14.60
C GLN A 176 18.73 9.42 13.11
N SER A 177 18.37 8.19 12.76
CA SER A 177 17.90 7.88 11.41
C SER A 177 16.40 8.15 11.28
N TYR A 178 15.89 8.40 10.08
CA TYR A 178 14.44 8.51 9.84
C TYR A 178 13.95 7.59 8.72
N GLY A 179 12.68 7.19 8.81
CA GLY A 179 12.07 6.21 7.93
C GLY A 179 10.55 6.12 8.12
N ALA A 180 9.90 5.31 7.31
CA ALA A 180 8.48 5.00 7.48
C ALA A 180 8.32 3.77 8.38
N LEU A 181 7.48 3.90 9.39
CA LEU A 181 6.99 2.79 10.20
C LEU A 181 5.61 2.40 9.66
N SER A 182 5.49 1.18 9.15
CA SER A 182 4.27 0.66 8.53
C SER A 182 3.72 -0.51 9.30
N VAL A 183 2.39 -0.63 9.36
CA VAL A 183 1.73 -1.82 9.89
C VAL A 183 2.25 -3.05 9.17
N ASN A 184 2.47 -4.15 9.90
CA ASN A 184 2.63 -5.46 9.30
C ASN A 184 1.29 -6.21 9.35
N PRO A 185 0.55 -6.29 8.23
CA PRO A 185 -0.67 -7.10 8.17
C PRO A 185 -0.41 -8.55 8.55
N ARG A 186 -1.49 -9.23 8.95
CA ARG A 186 -1.48 -10.66 9.30
C ARG A 186 -2.52 -11.41 8.48
N GLY A 187 -2.32 -12.71 8.32
CA GLY A 187 -3.26 -13.59 7.61
C GLY A 187 -3.29 -13.34 6.09
N GLU A 188 -2.27 -12.68 5.57
CA GLU A 188 -2.07 -12.46 4.14
C GLU A 188 -1.41 -13.68 3.49
N SER A 189 -1.59 -13.79 2.17
CA SER A 189 -0.95 -14.80 1.35
C SER A 189 -0.45 -14.20 0.05
N PHE A 190 0.56 -14.81 -0.56
CA PHE A 190 1.05 -14.39 -1.86
C PHE A 190 -0.05 -14.55 -2.91
N TYR A 191 -0.30 -13.51 -3.71
CA TYR A 191 -1.35 -13.50 -4.72
C TYR A 191 -0.87 -14.21 -5.99
N THR A 192 -0.87 -15.54 -5.95
CA THR A 192 -0.37 -16.41 -7.01
C THR A 192 -1.00 -16.13 -8.37
N GLU A 193 -2.28 -15.78 -8.42
CA GLU A 193 -3.01 -15.46 -9.64
C GLU A 193 -2.52 -14.17 -10.31
N PHE A 194 -1.81 -13.31 -9.58
CA PHE A 194 -1.22 -12.06 -10.10
C PHE A 194 0.28 -12.23 -10.41
N PHE A 195 0.82 -13.44 -10.25
CA PHE A 195 2.21 -13.74 -10.55
C PHE A 195 2.35 -14.64 -11.79
N ASN A 196 2.98 -14.11 -12.83
CA ASN A 196 3.12 -14.79 -14.12
C ASN A 196 4.59 -15.08 -14.49
N GLY A 197 5.49 -15.09 -13.50
CA GLY A 197 6.93 -15.31 -13.67
C GLY A 197 7.63 -14.20 -14.46
N GLY A 198 8.95 -14.32 -14.67
CA GLY A 198 9.74 -13.36 -15.45
C GLY A 198 11.16 -13.19 -14.91
N ALA A 199 12.12 -12.94 -15.81
CA ALA A 199 13.55 -12.89 -15.48
C ALA A 199 13.95 -11.67 -14.64
N ASN A 200 13.22 -10.56 -14.76
CA ASN A 200 13.43 -9.33 -14.00
C ASN A 200 12.08 -8.60 -13.82
N ASN A 201 12.08 -7.44 -13.17
CA ASN A 201 10.84 -6.73 -12.83
C ASN A 201 10.04 -6.29 -14.06
N VAL A 202 10.70 -5.84 -15.14
CA VAL A 202 10.04 -5.50 -16.40
C VAL A 202 9.45 -6.74 -17.07
N GLY A 203 10.22 -7.83 -17.14
CA GLY A 203 9.74 -9.10 -17.69
C GLY A 203 8.55 -9.68 -16.91
N ARG A 204 8.53 -9.51 -15.58
CA ARG A 204 7.38 -9.89 -14.73
C ARG A 204 6.15 -9.05 -15.04
N ALA A 205 6.30 -7.75 -15.23
CA ALA A 205 5.20 -6.86 -15.62
C ALA A 205 4.66 -7.17 -17.03
N ILE A 206 5.54 -7.46 -17.99
CA ILE A 206 5.16 -7.90 -19.34
C ILE A 206 4.39 -9.23 -19.28
N ASN A 207 4.85 -10.19 -18.47
CA ASN A 207 4.12 -11.44 -18.31
C ASN A 207 2.77 -11.25 -17.59
N PHE A 208 2.69 -10.36 -16.60
CA PHE A 208 1.42 -9.96 -16.00
C PHE A 208 0.48 -9.35 -17.05
N ARG A 209 0.99 -8.52 -17.96
CA ARG A 209 0.21 -7.96 -19.08
C ARG A 209 -0.31 -9.03 -20.03
N ASP A 210 0.56 -9.93 -20.47
CA ASP A 210 0.29 -10.78 -21.64
C ASP A 210 -0.22 -12.17 -21.29
N ARG A 211 0.05 -12.65 -20.07
CA ARG A 211 -0.26 -14.03 -19.66
C ARG A 211 -1.28 -14.11 -18.53
N ASN A 212 -1.67 -12.99 -17.93
CA ASN A 212 -2.64 -12.99 -16.84
C ASN A 212 -4.08 -13.00 -17.38
N PRO A 213 -4.90 -14.02 -17.08
CA PRO A 213 -6.29 -14.07 -17.54
C PRO A 213 -7.15 -12.90 -17.07
N THR A 214 -6.88 -12.36 -15.87
CA THR A 214 -7.58 -11.19 -15.33
C THR A 214 -7.24 -9.95 -16.14
N VAL A 215 -5.97 -9.74 -16.50
CA VAL A 215 -5.56 -8.59 -17.33
C VAL A 215 -6.07 -8.71 -18.76
N ALA A 216 -6.11 -9.93 -19.31
CA ALA A 216 -6.74 -10.18 -20.60
C ALA A 216 -8.24 -9.83 -20.58
N LEU A 217 -8.95 -10.17 -19.49
CA LEU A 217 -10.35 -9.80 -19.29
C LEU A 217 -10.51 -8.29 -19.09
N LEU A 218 -9.63 -7.66 -18.31
CA LEU A 218 -9.61 -6.22 -18.03
C LEU A 218 -9.44 -5.36 -19.30
N ALA A 219 -8.83 -5.91 -20.34
CA ALA A 219 -8.58 -5.23 -21.62
C ALA A 219 -9.73 -5.35 -22.62
N ARG A 220 -10.80 -6.10 -22.33
CA ARG A 220 -11.97 -6.21 -23.20
C ARG A 220 -12.84 -4.97 -23.06
N THR A 221 -13.49 -4.54 -24.14
CA THR A 221 -14.35 -3.35 -24.17
C THR A 221 -15.84 -3.67 -24.04
N ASP A 222 -16.20 -4.96 -23.98
CA ASP A 222 -17.55 -5.42 -23.68
C ASP A 222 -17.95 -4.99 -22.28
N ASP A 223 -19.22 -4.70 -22.01
CA ASP A 223 -19.65 -4.34 -20.64
C ASP A 223 -19.37 -5.48 -19.65
N VAL A 224 -18.94 -5.16 -18.43
CA VAL A 224 -18.56 -6.19 -17.43
C VAL A 224 -19.69 -7.17 -17.13
N SER A 225 -20.95 -6.76 -17.29
CA SER A 225 -22.13 -7.63 -17.13
C SER A 225 -22.28 -8.71 -18.21
N GLY A 226 -21.65 -8.52 -19.38
CA GLY A 226 -21.48 -9.57 -20.39
C GLY A 226 -20.27 -10.48 -20.15
N LEU A 227 -19.33 -10.04 -19.31
CA LEU A 227 -18.10 -10.77 -18.97
C LEU A 227 -18.23 -11.61 -17.68
N ILE A 228 -19.01 -11.09 -16.73
CA ILE A 228 -19.20 -11.60 -15.38
C ILE A 228 -20.69 -11.61 -15.07
N GLY A 229 -21.22 -12.78 -14.71
CA GLY A 229 -22.62 -12.93 -14.34
C GLY A 229 -22.99 -12.09 -13.12
N ARG A 230 -24.27 -11.72 -13.05
CA ARG A 230 -24.81 -10.86 -11.98
C ARG A 230 -25.30 -11.62 -10.75
N THR A 231 -25.34 -12.95 -10.81
CA THR A 231 -25.67 -13.79 -9.65
C THR A 231 -24.58 -13.68 -8.59
N PHE A 232 -24.96 -13.45 -7.34
CA PHE A 232 -24.03 -13.30 -6.21
C PHE A 232 -23.44 -14.65 -5.79
N THR A 233 -22.38 -15.07 -6.48
CA THR A 233 -21.65 -16.33 -6.22
C THR A 233 -20.18 -16.02 -5.96
N VAL A 234 -19.48 -16.93 -5.26
CA VAL A 234 -18.01 -16.81 -5.04
C VAL A 234 -17.28 -16.56 -6.35
N GLN A 235 -17.63 -17.29 -7.42
CA GLN A 235 -16.99 -17.16 -8.73
C GLN A 235 -17.18 -15.76 -9.34
N ASN A 236 -18.42 -15.25 -9.37
CA ASN A 236 -18.69 -13.95 -9.98
C ASN A 236 -18.10 -12.80 -9.15
N VAL A 237 -18.22 -12.86 -7.82
CA VAL A 237 -17.66 -11.84 -6.92
C VAL A 237 -16.14 -11.85 -7.00
N GLN A 238 -15.49 -13.04 -6.98
CA GLN A 238 -14.04 -13.13 -7.09
C GLN A 238 -13.51 -12.55 -8.41
N ARG A 239 -14.18 -12.83 -9.53
CA ARG A 239 -13.77 -12.27 -10.84
C ARG A 239 -13.93 -10.76 -10.88
N MET A 240 -15.01 -10.23 -10.31
CA MET A 240 -15.25 -8.79 -10.24
C MET A 240 -14.20 -8.08 -9.36
N VAL A 241 -13.92 -8.64 -8.18
CA VAL A 241 -12.86 -8.18 -7.28
C VAL A 241 -11.50 -8.24 -7.98
N GLN A 242 -11.19 -9.32 -8.70
CA GLN A 242 -9.91 -9.44 -9.41
C GLN A 242 -9.74 -8.40 -10.52
N LEU A 243 -10.79 -8.09 -11.27
CA LEU A 243 -10.73 -7.01 -12.26
C LEU A 243 -10.44 -5.66 -11.58
N ARG A 244 -11.12 -5.38 -10.47
CA ARG A 244 -10.89 -4.17 -9.68
C ARG A 244 -9.47 -4.14 -9.12
N ASP A 245 -9.02 -5.21 -8.47
CA ASP A 245 -7.67 -5.37 -7.94
C ASP A 245 -6.60 -5.11 -9.01
N ALA A 246 -6.78 -5.66 -10.22
CA ALA A 246 -5.84 -5.46 -11.31
C ALA A 246 -5.84 -4.00 -11.82
N SER A 247 -7.01 -3.39 -11.99
CA SER A 247 -7.14 -1.97 -12.36
C SER A 247 -6.48 -1.07 -11.31
N ASP A 248 -6.83 -1.25 -10.04
CA ASP A 248 -6.36 -0.47 -8.90
C ASP A 248 -4.83 -0.57 -8.75
N LEU A 249 -4.27 -1.79 -8.86
CA LEU A 249 -2.83 -2.04 -8.86
C LEU A 249 -2.14 -1.30 -10.01
N ILE A 250 -2.64 -1.44 -11.24
CA ILE A 250 -2.05 -0.79 -12.43
C ILE A 250 -2.05 0.72 -12.27
N VAL A 251 -3.16 1.31 -11.79
CA VAL A 251 -3.28 2.75 -11.57
C VAL A 251 -2.25 3.21 -10.53
N ILE A 252 -2.30 2.69 -9.30
CA ILE A 252 -1.46 3.20 -8.22
C ILE A 252 0.03 2.99 -8.49
N ASP A 253 0.42 1.85 -9.07
CA ASP A 253 1.81 1.56 -9.39
C ASP A 253 2.34 2.40 -10.56
N THR A 254 1.48 2.74 -11.52
CA THR A 254 1.84 3.67 -12.60
C THR A 254 2.03 5.08 -12.06
N LEU A 255 1.16 5.55 -11.15
CA LEU A 255 1.32 6.86 -10.52
C LEU A 255 2.61 6.95 -9.71
N MET A 256 2.89 5.90 -8.94
CA MET A 256 3.96 5.87 -7.95
C MET A 256 5.25 5.21 -8.46
N ASN A 257 5.45 5.07 -9.77
CA ASN A 257 6.69 4.55 -10.37
C ASN A 257 7.22 3.26 -9.71
N GLN A 258 6.34 2.30 -9.41
CA GLN A 258 6.76 1.12 -8.66
C GLN A 258 7.63 0.19 -9.49
N GLN A 259 8.82 -0.10 -8.97
CA GLN A 259 9.81 -0.91 -9.65
C GLN A 259 9.72 -2.39 -9.29
N ASP A 260 9.20 -2.77 -8.12
CA ASP A 260 9.30 -4.14 -7.58
C ASP A 260 7.95 -4.79 -7.26
N ARG A 261 6.87 -4.44 -7.98
CA ARG A 261 5.52 -4.98 -7.70
C ARG A 261 5.37 -6.46 -8.03
N PHE A 262 5.71 -6.86 -9.27
CA PHE A 262 5.22 -8.10 -9.90
C PHE A 262 5.92 -9.38 -9.42
N GLY A 263 6.25 -9.42 -8.14
CA GLY A 263 6.65 -10.57 -7.33
C GLY A 263 6.32 -10.39 -5.84
N ASN A 264 5.66 -9.27 -5.48
CA ASN A 264 5.37 -8.82 -4.12
C ASN A 264 3.89 -8.43 -3.94
N VAL A 265 2.99 -9.08 -4.69
CA VAL A 265 1.53 -8.89 -4.58
C VAL A 265 0.97 -9.89 -3.57
N HIS A 266 0.16 -9.41 -2.63
CA HIS A 266 -0.49 -10.26 -1.63
C HIS A 266 -2.01 -10.10 -1.70
N TYR A 267 -2.72 -11.01 -1.05
CA TYR A 267 -4.14 -10.88 -0.80
C TYR A 267 -4.47 -11.17 0.66
N GLN A 268 -5.66 -10.73 1.07
CA GLN A 268 -6.35 -11.21 2.26
C GLN A 268 -7.70 -11.81 1.87
N ASN A 269 -8.16 -12.77 2.65
CA ASN A 269 -9.50 -13.31 2.48
C ASN A 269 -10.52 -12.33 3.08
N THR A 270 -11.49 -11.93 2.27
CA THR A 270 -12.55 -11.00 2.63
C THR A 270 -13.89 -11.61 2.26
N TYR A 271 -14.82 -11.58 3.20
CA TYR A 271 -16.22 -11.95 2.96
C TYR A 271 -16.96 -10.75 2.39
N TYR A 272 -17.72 -10.97 1.31
CA TYR A 272 -18.72 -10.04 0.80
C TYR A 272 -20.11 -10.60 1.03
N TYR A 273 -21.06 -9.74 1.39
CA TYR A 273 -22.45 -10.13 1.60
C TYR A 273 -23.39 -8.97 1.28
N ARG A 274 -24.64 -9.31 0.98
CA ARG A 274 -25.71 -8.36 0.69
C ARG A 274 -26.56 -8.20 1.93
N ASP A 275 -26.47 -7.05 2.58
CA ASP A 275 -27.19 -6.75 3.80
C ASP A 275 -28.59 -6.23 3.47
N THR A 276 -29.60 -7.05 3.71
CA THR A 276 -31.01 -6.71 3.50
C THR A 276 -31.59 -5.86 4.63
N ALA A 277 -30.91 -5.78 5.78
CA ALA A 277 -31.34 -4.97 6.92
C ALA A 277 -30.88 -3.50 6.81
N ASP A 278 -29.94 -3.22 5.91
CA ASP A 278 -29.44 -1.87 5.60
C ASP A 278 -29.52 -1.62 4.08
N PRO A 279 -30.73 -1.41 3.52
CA PRO A 279 -30.91 -1.18 2.10
C PRO A 279 -30.44 0.22 1.67
N ASN A 280 -30.03 0.34 0.41
CA ASN A 280 -29.82 1.63 -0.25
C ASN A 280 -31.17 2.36 -0.47
N PRO A 281 -31.16 3.67 -0.79
CA PRO A 281 -32.38 4.43 -1.07
C PRO A 281 -33.27 3.87 -2.19
N ASP A 282 -32.70 3.08 -3.11
CA ASP A 282 -33.42 2.40 -4.19
C ASP A 282 -34.00 1.03 -3.77
N GLY A 283 -33.91 0.68 -2.48
CA GLY A 283 -34.39 -0.58 -1.92
C GLY A 283 -33.45 -1.77 -2.16
N SER A 284 -32.36 -1.61 -2.89
CA SER A 284 -31.38 -2.69 -3.08
C SER A 284 -30.60 -2.98 -1.79
N PRO A 285 -30.28 -4.25 -1.46
CA PRO A 285 -29.43 -4.55 -0.32
C PRO A 285 -28.05 -3.89 -0.46
N LYS A 286 -27.53 -3.32 0.63
CA LYS A 286 -26.17 -2.77 0.62
C LYS A 286 -25.15 -3.90 0.62
N LEU A 287 -24.19 -3.84 -0.28
CA LEU A 287 -23.06 -4.73 -0.32
C LEU A 287 -22.07 -4.31 0.76
N LYS A 288 -21.80 -5.21 1.69
CA LYS A 288 -20.83 -5.03 2.77
C LYS A 288 -19.71 -6.03 2.62
N SER A 289 -18.58 -5.72 3.28
CA SER A 289 -17.45 -6.63 3.36
C SER A 289 -16.92 -6.73 4.79
N SER A 290 -16.33 -7.87 5.13
CA SER A 290 -15.65 -8.09 6.40
C SER A 290 -14.52 -9.10 6.24
N ARG A 291 -13.40 -8.88 6.91
CA ARG A 291 -12.30 -9.87 7.01
C ARG A 291 -12.59 -10.96 8.05
N LYS A 292 -13.60 -10.77 8.89
CA LYS A 292 -13.94 -11.66 10.01
C LYS A 292 -15.45 -11.88 10.07
N LEU A 293 -15.87 -13.11 9.84
CA LEU A 293 -17.23 -13.59 10.10
C LEU A 293 -17.13 -14.99 10.71
N THR A 294 -18.02 -15.34 11.62
CA THR A 294 -18.16 -16.73 12.09
C THR A 294 -18.87 -17.59 11.04
N PRO A 295 -18.73 -18.93 11.08
CA PRO A 295 -19.46 -19.81 10.16
C PRO A 295 -20.98 -19.58 10.15
N GLU A 296 -21.56 -19.29 11.32
CA GLU A 296 -22.99 -19.00 11.47
C GLU A 296 -23.36 -17.68 10.77
N GLN A 297 -22.54 -16.65 10.93
CA GLN A 297 -22.73 -15.36 10.24
C GLN A 297 -22.60 -15.52 8.73
N VAL A 298 -21.63 -16.32 8.26
CA VAL A 298 -21.44 -16.59 6.82
C VAL A 298 -22.69 -17.26 6.24
N ALA A 299 -23.22 -18.28 6.91
CA ALA A 299 -24.43 -18.97 6.49
C ALA A 299 -25.66 -18.05 6.50
N HIS A 300 -25.84 -17.27 7.59
CA HIS A 300 -26.97 -16.36 7.75
C HIS A 300 -26.99 -15.23 6.71
N LEU A 301 -25.83 -14.63 6.44
CA LEU A 301 -25.69 -13.51 5.50
C LEU A 301 -25.59 -13.96 4.04
N GLY A 302 -25.47 -15.27 3.78
CA GLY A 302 -25.12 -15.79 2.46
C GLY A 302 -23.79 -15.22 1.95
N ALA A 303 -22.83 -15.03 2.85
CA ALA A 303 -21.58 -14.36 2.55
C ALA A 303 -20.67 -15.23 1.67
N VAL A 304 -19.98 -14.61 0.72
CA VAL A 304 -19.00 -15.27 -0.15
C VAL A 304 -17.60 -14.81 0.23
N GLN A 305 -16.69 -15.76 0.45
CA GLN A 305 -15.29 -15.45 0.73
C GLN A 305 -14.51 -15.34 -0.58
N VAL A 306 -13.77 -14.26 -0.75
CA VAL A 306 -12.93 -14.00 -1.93
C VAL A 306 -11.59 -13.42 -1.50
N LYS A 307 -10.61 -13.48 -2.39
CA LYS A 307 -9.30 -12.84 -2.26
C LYS A 307 -9.42 -11.39 -2.68
N THR A 308 -8.97 -10.47 -1.83
CA THR A 308 -8.83 -9.03 -2.12
C THR A 308 -7.38 -8.63 -2.06
N LEU A 309 -6.92 -7.81 -3.02
CA LEU A 309 -5.57 -7.29 -3.10
C LEU A 309 -5.11 -6.64 -1.79
N LEU A 310 -3.84 -6.84 -1.43
CA LEU A 310 -3.12 -6.18 -0.35
C LEU A 310 -1.73 -5.77 -0.85
N LEU A 311 -1.46 -4.47 -0.90
CA LEU A 311 -0.15 -3.93 -1.25
C LEU A 311 0.61 -3.49 0.01
N LYS A 312 1.38 -4.41 0.58
CA LYS A 312 2.17 -4.18 1.81
C LYS A 312 3.68 -3.94 1.59
N ASP A 313 4.15 -4.02 0.35
CA ASP A 313 5.56 -3.83 0.00
C ASP A 313 5.65 -2.72 -1.05
N ASN A 314 5.78 -1.48 -0.57
CA ASN A 314 5.59 -0.26 -1.35
C ASN A 314 6.80 0.67 -1.28
N ASP A 315 7.97 0.16 -0.91
CA ASP A 315 9.18 0.95 -0.66
C ASP A 315 9.98 1.25 -1.93
N CYS A 316 9.73 0.57 -3.04
CA CYS A 316 10.47 0.71 -4.30
C CYS A 316 9.79 1.59 -5.37
N GLY A 317 9.21 2.74 -4.97
CA GLY A 317 8.51 3.66 -5.86
C GLY A 317 8.99 5.12 -5.81
N VAL A 318 8.21 5.99 -6.45
CA VAL A 318 8.34 7.45 -6.61
C VAL A 318 9.54 7.86 -7.45
N SER A 319 10.76 7.70 -6.93
CA SER A 319 12.01 8.09 -7.60
C SER A 319 12.61 6.97 -8.47
N LYS A 320 11.82 5.94 -8.78
CA LYS A 320 12.27 4.70 -9.43
C LYS A 320 11.79 4.56 -10.86
N THR A 321 12.23 3.49 -11.52
CA THR A 321 11.76 3.14 -12.85
C THR A 321 10.29 2.73 -12.82
N ASN A 322 9.47 3.38 -13.64
CA ASN A 322 8.06 3.06 -13.79
C ASN A 322 7.87 1.77 -14.62
N VAL A 323 7.90 0.62 -13.95
CA VAL A 323 7.80 -0.69 -14.60
C VAL A 323 6.41 -0.90 -15.22
N ALA A 324 5.34 -0.41 -14.57
CA ALA A 324 3.98 -0.50 -15.11
C ALA A 324 3.83 0.26 -16.44
N ARG A 325 4.42 1.46 -16.52
CA ARG A 325 4.50 2.26 -17.75
C ARG A 325 5.35 1.57 -18.83
N GLN A 326 6.53 1.05 -18.50
CA GLN A 326 7.37 0.34 -19.47
C GLN A 326 6.69 -0.90 -20.07
N ALA A 327 5.90 -1.59 -19.26
CA ALA A 327 5.08 -2.70 -19.75
C ALA A 327 3.81 -2.23 -20.50
N GLY A 328 3.43 -0.95 -20.47
CA GLY A 328 2.21 -0.47 -21.10
C GLY A 328 0.93 -0.99 -20.42
N LEU A 329 0.95 -1.16 -19.10
CA LEU A 329 -0.17 -1.76 -18.36
C LEU A 329 -1.42 -0.88 -18.38
N ILE A 330 -1.26 0.45 -18.33
CA ILE A 330 -2.41 1.37 -18.33
C ILE A 330 -3.26 1.23 -19.61
N ASP A 331 -2.66 0.81 -20.72
CA ASP A 331 -3.37 0.64 -21.99
C ASP A 331 -4.33 -0.58 -21.94
N ARG A 332 -4.13 -1.49 -20.99
CA ARG A 332 -5.00 -2.66 -20.73
C ARG A 332 -6.17 -2.36 -19.81
N VAL A 333 -6.25 -1.17 -19.21
CA VAL A 333 -7.39 -0.81 -18.34
C VAL A 333 -8.56 -0.37 -19.22
N ALA A 334 -9.50 -1.29 -19.49
CA ALA A 334 -10.77 -0.99 -20.14
C ALA A 334 -11.95 -0.97 -19.16
N HIS A 335 -11.76 -1.42 -17.92
CA HIS A 335 -12.75 -1.34 -16.84
C HIS A 335 -12.13 -0.70 -15.61
N ILE A 336 -12.84 0.21 -14.96
CA ILE A 336 -12.39 0.86 -13.73
C ILE A 336 -13.57 1.11 -12.79
N ASP A 337 -13.30 1.13 -11.49
CA ASP A 337 -14.30 1.50 -10.48
C ASP A 337 -14.65 2.99 -10.65
N PRO A 338 -15.95 3.36 -10.73
CA PRO A 338 -16.36 4.75 -10.96
C PRO A 338 -15.86 5.73 -9.90
N ASP A 339 -15.71 5.29 -8.65
CA ASP A 339 -15.22 6.14 -7.57
C ASP A 339 -13.72 6.41 -7.73
N THR A 340 -12.95 5.38 -8.04
CA THR A 340 -11.52 5.49 -8.34
C THR A 340 -11.28 6.44 -9.52
N TYR A 341 -12.04 6.26 -10.61
CA TYR A 341 -11.96 7.14 -11.78
C TYR A 341 -12.26 8.61 -11.44
N ARG A 342 -13.35 8.87 -10.71
CA ARG A 342 -13.69 10.24 -10.28
C ARG A 342 -12.59 10.87 -9.44
N ARG A 343 -12.04 10.12 -8.49
CA ARG A 343 -10.98 10.62 -7.60
C ARG A 343 -9.67 10.89 -8.34
N LEU A 344 -9.37 10.15 -9.41
CA LEU A 344 -8.27 10.48 -10.31
C LEU A 344 -8.49 11.83 -11.00
N LEU A 345 -9.70 12.11 -11.50
CA LEU A 345 -10.04 13.40 -12.11
C LEU A 345 -9.93 14.54 -11.08
N GLN A 346 -10.47 14.33 -9.87
CA GLN A 346 -10.38 15.31 -8.78
C GLN A 346 -8.94 15.58 -8.38
N PHE A 347 -8.10 14.53 -8.30
CA PHE A 347 -6.68 14.70 -8.01
C PHE A 347 -6.00 15.49 -9.12
N ASP A 348 -6.23 15.19 -10.40
CA ASP A 348 -5.64 15.94 -11.52
C ASP A 348 -6.05 17.41 -11.52
N ALA A 349 -7.31 17.71 -11.18
CA ALA A 349 -7.83 19.07 -11.11
C ALA A 349 -7.17 19.92 -10.01
N THR A 350 -6.76 19.30 -8.89
CA THR A 350 -6.12 20.03 -7.77
C THR A 350 -4.62 19.86 -7.69
N ALA A 351 -4.01 19.01 -8.53
CA ALA A 351 -2.60 18.65 -8.41
C ALA A 351 -1.64 19.84 -8.53
N ASP A 352 -2.02 20.89 -9.25
CA ASP A 352 -1.17 22.08 -9.40
C ASP A 352 -1.42 23.14 -8.30
N SER A 353 -2.36 22.89 -7.37
CA SER A 353 -2.60 23.75 -6.23
C SER A 353 -1.44 23.68 -5.20
N PRO A 354 -1.10 24.81 -4.54
CA PRO A 354 -0.11 24.81 -3.46
C PRO A 354 -0.46 23.82 -2.36
N THR A 355 -1.74 23.75 -1.94
CA THR A 355 -2.20 22.82 -0.90
C THR A 355 -1.91 21.36 -1.23
N THR A 356 -2.18 20.93 -2.46
CA THR A 356 -1.92 19.54 -2.87
C THR A 356 -0.42 19.30 -2.96
N ARG A 357 0.34 20.21 -3.58
CA ARG A 357 1.80 20.08 -3.67
C ARG A 357 2.47 20.04 -2.29
N ASP A 358 2.10 20.95 -1.40
CA ASP A 358 2.66 21.06 -0.05
C ASP A 358 2.36 19.83 0.78
N PHE A 359 1.19 19.20 0.61
CA PHE A 359 0.88 17.92 1.22
C PHE A 359 1.92 16.85 0.87
N PHE A 360 2.23 16.64 -0.42
CA PHE A 360 3.22 15.64 -0.81
C PHE A 360 4.62 15.99 -0.32
N LEU A 361 5.01 17.26 -0.37
CA LEU A 361 6.35 17.70 0.03
C LEU A 361 6.56 17.65 1.54
N GLN A 362 5.60 18.15 2.32
CA GLN A 362 5.74 18.33 3.77
C GLN A 362 5.29 17.11 4.57
N GLU A 363 4.21 16.45 4.16
CA GLU A 363 3.64 15.31 4.90
C GLU A 363 4.22 13.99 4.43
N LEU A 364 4.53 13.86 3.14
CA LEU A 364 5.02 12.61 2.53
C LEU A 364 6.53 12.62 2.24
N LEU A 365 7.22 13.73 2.55
CA LEU A 365 8.66 13.93 2.32
C LEU A 365 9.08 13.81 0.85
N PHE A 366 8.18 14.10 -0.09
CA PHE A 366 8.55 14.12 -1.50
C PHE A 366 9.49 15.30 -1.77
N THR A 367 10.49 15.08 -2.60
CA THR A 367 11.19 16.19 -3.23
C THR A 367 10.30 16.85 -4.30
N SER A 368 10.65 18.05 -4.75
CA SER A 368 9.94 18.66 -5.89
C SER A 368 10.04 17.81 -7.17
N ALA A 369 11.14 17.07 -7.35
CA ALA A 369 11.31 16.16 -8.48
C ALA A 369 10.40 14.92 -8.36
N ASP A 370 10.27 14.37 -7.15
CA ASP A 370 9.34 13.26 -6.86
C ASP A 370 7.91 13.66 -7.22
N TYR A 371 7.45 14.82 -6.74
CA TYR A 371 6.10 15.28 -7.02
C TYR A 371 5.87 15.56 -8.50
N THR A 372 6.84 16.19 -9.18
CA THR A 372 6.78 16.42 -10.63
C THR A 372 6.63 15.11 -11.40
N SER A 373 7.37 14.07 -10.99
CA SER A 373 7.26 12.73 -11.58
C SER A 373 5.87 12.12 -11.41
N VAL A 374 5.33 12.13 -10.19
CA VAL A 374 3.97 11.61 -9.92
C VAL A 374 2.90 12.44 -10.63
N ARG A 375 3.04 13.76 -10.67
CA ARG A 375 2.13 14.67 -11.41
C ARG A 375 2.09 14.34 -12.90
N ASN A 376 3.25 14.08 -13.52
CA ASN A 376 3.34 13.69 -14.92
C ASN A 376 2.69 12.33 -15.19
N ASN A 377 2.89 11.36 -14.29
CA ASN A 377 2.20 10.07 -14.36
C ASN A 377 0.68 10.23 -14.24
N LEU A 378 0.22 11.07 -13.30
CA LEU A 378 -1.20 11.37 -13.10
C LEU A 378 -1.81 11.93 -14.38
N LYS A 379 -1.18 12.94 -14.98
CA LYS A 379 -1.66 13.57 -16.20
C LYS A 379 -1.82 12.56 -17.35
N GLU A 380 -0.85 11.65 -17.50
CA GLU A 380 -0.93 10.60 -18.51
C GLU A 380 -2.05 9.61 -18.23
N VAL A 381 -2.13 9.08 -17.00
CA VAL A 381 -3.15 8.11 -16.59
C VAL A 381 -4.54 8.69 -16.79
N VAL A 382 -4.79 9.90 -16.29
CA VAL A 382 -6.07 10.59 -16.42
C VAL A 382 -6.42 10.86 -17.88
N SER A 383 -5.47 11.37 -18.67
CA SER A 383 -5.68 11.61 -20.09
C SER A 383 -6.05 10.33 -20.85
N LYS A 384 -5.33 9.22 -20.63
CA LYS A 384 -5.59 7.94 -21.28
C LYS A 384 -6.94 7.33 -20.89
N LEU A 385 -7.27 7.37 -19.59
CA LEU A 385 -8.53 6.82 -19.09
C LEU A 385 -9.72 7.66 -19.54
N HIS A 386 -9.61 9.00 -19.47
CA HIS A 386 -10.69 9.90 -19.88
C HIS A 386 -10.94 9.87 -21.39
N GLN A 387 -9.90 9.95 -22.22
CA GLN A 387 -10.06 9.78 -23.67
C GLN A 387 -10.60 8.38 -24.02
N GLY A 388 -10.15 7.35 -23.29
CA GLY A 388 -10.66 6.00 -23.43
C GLY A 388 -12.16 5.92 -23.11
N CYS A 389 -12.59 6.56 -22.03
CA CYS A 389 -13.99 6.61 -21.63
C CYS A 389 -14.83 7.33 -22.68
N ALA A 390 -14.41 8.52 -23.11
CA ALA A 390 -15.14 9.33 -24.09
C ALA A 390 -15.34 8.61 -25.44
N ARG A 391 -14.44 7.67 -25.78
CA ARG A 391 -14.53 6.82 -26.98
C ARG A 391 -15.23 5.47 -26.73
N GLY A 392 -15.75 5.22 -25.53
CA GLY A 392 -16.38 3.96 -25.14
C GLY A 392 -15.40 2.78 -24.95
N ARG A 393 -14.08 3.03 -24.94
CA ARG A 393 -13.05 2.01 -24.71
C ARG A 393 -12.87 1.69 -23.23
N VAL A 394 -13.06 2.68 -22.36
CA VAL A 394 -13.00 2.51 -20.89
C VAL A 394 -14.41 2.60 -20.33
N LYS A 395 -14.78 1.62 -19.52
CA LYS A 395 -16.08 1.51 -18.87
C LYS A 395 -15.93 1.77 -17.38
N LEU A 396 -16.84 2.58 -16.84
CA LEU A 396 -16.92 2.88 -15.41
C LEU A 396 -17.90 1.87 -14.78
N ASP A 397 -17.53 0.60 -14.77
CA ASP A 397 -18.45 -0.48 -14.43
C ASP A 397 -17.92 -1.47 -13.39
N LEU A 398 -16.73 -1.26 -12.81
CA LEU A 398 -16.22 -2.07 -11.69
C LEU A 398 -16.83 -1.70 -10.33
N ASP A 399 -18.13 -1.38 -10.31
CA ASP A 399 -18.91 -1.13 -9.09
C ASP A 399 -19.61 -2.42 -8.65
N LEU A 400 -19.06 -3.08 -7.62
CA LEU A 400 -19.63 -4.32 -7.08
C LEU A 400 -21.05 -4.11 -6.53
N GLN A 401 -21.32 -2.98 -5.88
CA GLN A 401 -22.65 -2.68 -5.32
C GLN A 401 -23.67 -2.61 -6.46
N ALA A 402 -23.39 -1.85 -7.51
CA ALA A 402 -24.28 -1.73 -8.65
C ALA A 402 -24.47 -3.08 -9.36
N HIS A 403 -23.37 -3.80 -9.63
CA HIS A 403 -23.38 -5.06 -10.38
C HIS A 403 -24.26 -6.14 -9.74
N PHE A 404 -24.15 -6.29 -8.41
CA PHE A 404 -24.83 -7.33 -7.62
C PHE A 404 -26.11 -6.87 -6.89
N SER A 405 -26.55 -5.62 -7.09
CA SER A 405 -27.77 -5.04 -6.48
C SER A 405 -29.07 -5.72 -6.90
N GLY A 406 -29.09 -6.38 -8.07
CA GLY A 406 -30.32 -6.84 -8.73
C GLY A 406 -31.06 -5.74 -9.52
N GLN A 407 -30.63 -4.48 -9.42
CA GLN A 407 -31.24 -3.36 -10.14
C GLN A 407 -30.71 -3.24 -11.58
N PRO A 408 -31.43 -2.58 -12.51
CA PRO A 408 -30.88 -2.28 -13.83
C PRO A 408 -29.58 -1.48 -13.74
N LEU A 409 -28.56 -1.90 -14.49
CA LEU A 409 -27.27 -1.20 -14.52
C LEU A 409 -27.40 0.08 -15.34
N LYS A 410 -26.89 1.18 -14.78
CA LYS A 410 -26.75 2.46 -15.48
C LYS A 410 -25.28 2.85 -15.44
N PRO A 411 -24.51 2.60 -16.53
CA PRO A 411 -23.11 2.97 -16.55
C PRO A 411 -23.00 4.50 -16.41
N PRO A 412 -22.16 4.98 -15.48
CA PRO A 412 -21.90 6.41 -15.34
C PRO A 412 -21.26 6.99 -16.61
N GLY A 413 -21.54 8.26 -16.90
CA GLY A 413 -20.86 9.00 -17.96
C GLY A 413 -19.40 9.32 -17.61
N CYS A 414 -18.61 9.72 -18.61
CA CYS A 414 -17.19 10.06 -18.43
C CYS A 414 -16.98 11.37 -17.69
N ASP A 415 -17.89 12.31 -17.86
CA ASP A 415 -17.94 13.56 -17.12
C ASP A 415 -18.79 13.33 -15.87
N LEU A 416 -18.20 12.64 -14.89
CA LEU A 416 -18.87 12.44 -13.60
C LEU A 416 -19.01 13.82 -12.93
N PRO A 417 -20.24 14.29 -12.62
CA PRO A 417 -20.39 15.51 -11.84
C PRO A 417 -19.73 15.33 -10.48
N ASP A 418 -19.30 16.45 -9.89
CA ASP A 418 -18.86 16.51 -8.50
C ASP A 418 -20.06 16.14 -7.61
N ALA A 419 -20.17 14.86 -7.29
CA ALA A 419 -21.14 14.36 -6.35
C ALA A 419 -20.47 14.32 -4.99
N THR A 420 -21.03 15.11 -4.07
CA THR A 420 -20.77 15.09 -2.63
C THR A 420 -20.38 13.71 -2.15
N VAL A 421 -19.25 13.66 -1.44
CA VAL A 421 -18.67 12.49 -0.75
C VAL A 421 -19.78 11.52 -0.35
N ARG A 422 -19.88 10.37 -1.04
CA ARG A 422 -20.69 9.27 -0.53
C ARG A 422 -20.05 8.84 0.80
N PRO A 423 -20.82 8.80 1.90
CA PRO A 423 -20.30 8.48 3.23
C PRO A 423 -19.59 7.12 3.28
#